data_AF-A0A061FRN1-F1
#
_entry.id   AF-A0A061FRN1-F1
#
_cell.length_a   1.000
_cell.length_b   1.000
_cell.length_c   1.000
_cell.angle_alpha   90.00
_cell.angle_beta   90.00
_cell.angle_gamma   90.00
#
_symmetry.space_group_name_H-M   'P 1'
#
loop_
_entity.id
_entity.type
_entity.pdbx_description
1 polymer ?
#
loop_
_entity_poly.entity_id
_entity_poly.type
_entity_poly.pdbx_seq_one_letter_code
_entity_poly.pdbx_strand_id
1 'polypeptide(L)'
;MDLIRRVGKHVCSRNGVLTEMKSFGTVQLGYGIRKLDGRYYQGQLMQMTMMATPNFNKELHYLNKEDRLLRWLLVKHRDTKHGLEFLSEEDGNLELSKLPRGNIFNDVDEEEDDDEDEDEDDDDDDDDDEYDENQENSGEH
;
A
#
# COMPACT_ATOMS: atom_id res chain seq x y z
N MET A 1 -19.39 7.49 -1.98
CA MET A 1 -19.61 8.34 -0.80
C MET A 1 -20.42 7.66 0.32
N ASP A 2 -21.39 6.78 0.01
CA ASP A 2 -22.26 6.19 1.04
C ASP A 2 -21.54 5.30 2.07
N LEU A 3 -20.44 4.65 1.67
CA LEU A 3 -19.66 3.79 2.57
C LEU A 3 -19.12 4.56 3.78
N ILE A 4 -18.45 5.69 3.51
CA ILE A 4 -17.89 6.55 4.54
C ILE A 4 -18.98 7.15 5.42
N ARG A 5 -20.11 7.53 4.81
CA ARG A 5 -21.27 8.01 5.57
C ARG A 5 -21.81 6.93 6.51
N ARG A 6 -21.85 5.66 6.09
CA ARG A 6 -22.28 4.54 6.93
C ARG A 6 -21.32 4.29 8.08
N VAL A 7 -20.00 4.31 7.81
CA VAL A 7 -18.98 4.21 8.85
C VAL A 7 -19.10 5.38 9.84
N GLY A 8 -19.21 6.61 9.35
CA GLY A 8 -19.35 7.78 10.21
C GLY A 8 -20.60 7.74 11.10
N LYS A 9 -21.74 7.31 10.57
CA LYS A 9 -22.95 7.06 11.38
C LYS A 9 -22.70 5.99 12.45
N HIS A 10 -21.98 4.93 12.10
CA HIS A 10 -21.66 3.82 13.00
C HIS A 10 -20.76 4.29 14.16
N VAL A 11 -19.78 5.16 13.89
CA VAL A 11 -18.95 5.81 14.91
C VAL A 11 -19.82 6.64 15.87
N CYS A 12 -20.60 7.57 15.32
CA CYS A 12 -21.43 8.46 16.14
C CYS A 12 -22.45 7.69 16.99
N SER A 13 -22.99 6.58 16.46
CA SER A 13 -23.97 5.75 17.17
C SER A 13 -23.36 5.02 18.37
N ARG A 14 -22.04 4.83 18.40
CA ARG A 14 -21.31 4.16 19.49
C ARG A 14 -20.54 5.14 20.38
N ASN A 15 -21.05 6.37 20.49
CA ASN A 15 -20.44 7.45 21.27
C ASN A 15 -18.99 7.76 20.84
N GLY A 16 -18.63 7.44 19.60
CA GLY A 16 -17.39 7.88 19.00
C GLY A 16 -17.52 9.30 18.44
N VAL A 17 -16.38 9.93 18.22
CA VAL A 17 -16.26 11.28 17.67
C VAL A 17 -15.41 11.22 16.41
N LEU A 18 -15.89 11.81 15.31
CA LEU A 18 -15.06 12.05 14.13
C LEU A 18 -14.37 13.40 14.28
N THR A 19 -13.07 13.45 14.01
CA THR A 19 -12.28 14.69 14.09
C THR A 19 -11.97 15.24 12.71
N GLU A 20 -11.71 14.37 11.72
CA GLU A 20 -11.29 14.79 10.39
C GLU A 20 -11.75 13.82 9.29
N MET A 21 -12.02 14.36 8.10
CA MET A 21 -12.26 13.58 6.89
C MET A 21 -11.47 14.21 5.74
N LYS A 22 -10.52 13.44 5.18
CA LYS A 22 -9.64 13.88 4.09
C LYS A 22 -9.83 12.98 2.88
N SER A 23 -9.88 13.59 1.71
CA SER A 23 -9.94 12.89 0.42
C SER A 23 -8.66 13.19 -0.35
N PHE A 24 -7.98 12.15 -0.80
CA PHE A 24 -6.76 12.26 -1.59
C PHE A 24 -7.01 12.02 -3.10
N GLY A 25 -8.27 11.82 -3.48
CA GLY A 25 -8.66 11.62 -4.87
C GLY A 25 -8.21 10.27 -5.41
N THR A 26 -7.95 10.21 -6.71
CA THR A 26 -7.50 9.00 -7.40
C THR A 26 -5.99 8.85 -7.23
N VAL A 27 -5.56 7.72 -6.69
CA VAL A 27 -4.16 7.34 -6.50
C VAL A 27 -3.83 6.12 -7.35
N GLN A 28 -2.62 6.10 -7.92
CA GLN A 28 -2.09 4.93 -8.60
C GLN A 28 -1.57 3.93 -7.57
N LEU A 29 -1.86 2.65 -7.78
CA LEU A 29 -1.43 1.56 -6.91
C LEU A 29 -0.12 0.98 -7.44
N GLY A 30 0.86 0.73 -6.56
CA GLY A 30 2.14 0.15 -6.96
C GLY A 30 2.03 -1.27 -7.53
N TYR A 31 0.91 -1.96 -7.28
CA TYR A 31 0.57 -3.23 -7.90
C TYR A 31 -0.95 -3.36 -8.06
N GLY A 32 -1.37 -4.24 -8.97
CA GLY A 32 -2.78 -4.49 -9.23
C GLY A 32 -3.47 -5.31 -8.12
N ILE A 33 -4.44 -4.71 -7.41
CA ILE A 33 -5.27 -5.42 -6.42
C ILE A 33 -6.35 -6.21 -7.14
N ARG A 34 -6.47 -7.51 -6.82
CA ARG A 34 -7.47 -8.41 -7.42
C ARG A 34 -8.76 -8.45 -6.60
N LYS A 35 -9.89 -8.35 -7.29
CA LYS A 35 -11.28 -8.47 -6.81
C LYS A 35 -12.03 -9.40 -7.76
N LEU A 36 -13.30 -9.68 -7.47
CA LEU A 36 -14.14 -10.54 -8.33
C LEU A 36 -14.37 -9.91 -9.72
N ASP A 37 -14.44 -8.58 -9.77
CA ASP A 37 -14.67 -7.80 -11.00
C ASP A 37 -13.40 -7.62 -11.85
N GLY A 38 -12.22 -7.89 -11.30
CA GLY A 38 -10.96 -7.79 -12.03
C GLY A 38 -9.79 -7.29 -11.21
N ARG A 39 -8.81 -6.71 -11.89
CA ARG A 39 -7.57 -6.19 -11.28
C ARG A 39 -7.51 -4.67 -11.40
N TYR A 40 -7.37 -4.00 -10.27
CA TYR A 40 -7.37 -2.53 -10.19
C TYR A 40 -5.96 -2.00 -9.95
N TYR A 41 -5.53 -1.06 -10.78
CA TYR A 41 -4.22 -0.37 -10.70
C TYR A 41 -4.35 1.08 -10.23
N GLN A 42 -5.58 1.58 -10.10
CA GLN A 42 -5.90 2.90 -9.57
C GLN A 42 -7.08 2.79 -8.62
N GLY A 43 -7.15 3.67 -7.63
CA GLY A 43 -8.23 3.66 -6.64
C GLY A 43 -8.44 5.02 -6.02
N GLN A 44 -9.59 5.21 -5.36
CA GLN A 44 -9.84 6.42 -4.57
C GLN A 44 -9.33 6.21 -3.14
N LEU A 45 -8.54 7.17 -2.64
CA LEU A 45 -8.04 7.14 -1.26
C LEU A 45 -8.76 8.20 -0.41
N MET A 46 -9.31 7.75 0.72
CA MET A 46 -9.97 8.61 1.70
C MET A 46 -9.53 8.20 3.10
N GLN A 47 -9.34 9.18 3.98
CA GLN A 47 -8.91 9.03 5.36
C GLN A 47 -9.96 9.64 6.28
N MET A 48 -10.28 8.94 7.35
CA MET A 48 -11.19 9.38 8.39
C MET A 48 -10.47 9.23 9.73
N THR A 49 -10.34 10.34 10.45
CA THR A 49 -9.78 10.37 11.80
C THR A 49 -10.94 10.37 12.79
N MET A 50 -10.91 9.42 13.72
CA MET A 50 -12.00 9.21 14.67
C MET A 50 -11.48 8.66 16.00
N MET A 51 -12.16 9.02 17.07
CA MET A 51 -12.03 8.43 18.40
C MET A 51 -13.24 7.53 18.63
N ALA A 52 -13.02 6.22 18.75
CA ALA A 52 -14.08 5.24 18.93
C ALA A 52 -13.69 4.19 19.97
N THR A 53 -14.64 3.35 20.37
CA THR A 53 -14.37 2.26 21.33
C THR A 53 -13.38 1.23 20.75
N PRO A 54 -12.57 0.55 21.57
CA PRO A 54 -11.60 -0.44 21.08
C PRO A 54 -12.23 -1.62 20.30
N ASN A 55 -13.51 -1.93 20.58
CA ASN A 55 -14.25 -2.98 19.87
C ASN A 55 -14.61 -2.62 18.43
N PHE A 56 -14.44 -1.35 18.04
CA PHE A 56 -14.80 -0.85 16.72
C PHE A 56 -14.06 -1.58 15.58
N ASN A 57 -12.83 -2.05 15.81
CA ASN A 57 -12.09 -2.82 14.81
C ASN A 57 -12.83 -4.11 14.40
N LYS A 58 -13.38 -4.84 15.37
CA LYS A 58 -14.14 -6.08 15.11
C LYS A 58 -15.42 -5.79 14.33
N GLU A 59 -16.01 -4.62 14.56
CA GLU A 59 -17.24 -4.21 13.89
C GLU A 59 -16.99 -3.82 12.44
N LEU A 60 -15.82 -3.25 12.11
CA LEU A 60 -15.48 -2.86 10.74
C LEU A 60 -15.27 -4.04 9.79
N HIS A 61 -15.26 -5.29 10.26
CA HIS A 61 -15.13 -6.46 9.39
C HIS A 61 -16.24 -6.59 8.34
N TYR A 62 -17.39 -5.94 8.52
CA TYR A 62 -18.42 -5.92 7.45
C TYR A 62 -17.92 -5.22 6.18
N LEU A 63 -16.91 -4.34 6.27
CA LEU A 63 -16.30 -3.66 5.12
C LEU A 63 -15.69 -4.64 4.12
N ASN A 64 -15.30 -5.84 4.55
CA ASN A 64 -14.79 -6.87 3.63
C ASN A 64 -15.86 -7.36 2.63
N LYS A 65 -17.14 -7.17 2.94
CA LYS A 65 -18.26 -7.51 2.04
C LYS A 65 -18.56 -6.39 1.02
N GLU A 66 -17.94 -5.22 1.18
CA GLU A 66 -18.20 -4.09 0.30
C GLU A 66 -17.42 -4.25 -1.01
N ASP A 67 -18.15 -4.36 -2.11
CA ASP A 67 -17.55 -4.70 -3.40
C ASP A 67 -16.64 -3.58 -3.92
N ARG A 68 -17.05 -2.32 -3.72
CA ARG A 68 -16.32 -1.12 -4.15
C ARG A 68 -15.08 -0.80 -3.32
N LEU A 69 -14.89 -1.47 -2.19
CA LEU A 69 -13.75 -1.24 -1.31
C LEU A 69 -12.61 -2.18 -1.68
N LEU A 70 -11.50 -1.62 -2.15
CA LEU A 70 -10.31 -2.40 -2.47
C LEU A 70 -9.57 -2.83 -1.21
N ARG A 71 -9.36 -1.90 -0.27
CA ARG A 71 -8.67 -2.16 1.00
C ARG A 71 -9.08 -1.11 2.03
N TRP A 72 -9.25 -1.55 3.27
CA TRP A 72 -9.34 -0.65 4.42
C TRP A 72 -8.25 -0.99 5.42
N LEU A 73 -7.82 0.02 6.16
CA LEU A 73 -6.84 -0.09 7.22
C LEU A 73 -7.34 0.77 8.39
N LEU A 74 -7.24 0.24 9.60
CA LEU A 74 -7.44 1.00 10.81
C LEU A 74 -6.11 1.09 11.54
N VAL A 75 -5.60 2.31 11.69
CA VAL A 75 -4.30 2.59 12.32
C VAL A 75 -4.55 3.47 13.53
N LYS A 76 -3.77 3.28 14.59
CA LYS A 76 -3.81 4.15 15.77
C LYS A 76 -3.10 5.47 15.46
N HIS A 77 -3.71 6.59 15.83
CA HIS A 77 -3.03 7.88 15.82
C HIS A 77 -1.82 7.82 16.76
N ARG A 78 -0.63 7.88 16.18
CA ARG A 78 0.61 8.27 16.84
C ARG A 78 0.80 9.70 16.37
N ASP A 79 1.14 10.64 17.25
CA ASP A 79 1.18 12.09 16.97
C ASP A 79 2.30 12.47 15.97
N THR A 80 2.28 11.83 14.81
CA THR A 80 3.24 11.84 13.73
C THR A 80 2.44 11.96 12.45
N LYS A 81 2.67 13.04 11.70
CA LYS A 81 2.06 13.23 10.38
C LYS A 81 2.56 12.12 9.45
N HIS A 82 1.64 11.45 8.76
CA HIS A 82 1.99 10.28 7.95
C HIS A 82 1.80 10.59 6.45
N GLY A 83 2.86 10.39 5.67
CA GLY A 83 2.81 10.31 4.20
C GLY A 83 2.31 11.58 3.50
N LEU A 84 1.23 11.44 2.72
CA LEU A 84 0.71 12.44 1.78
C LEU A 84 0.28 13.76 2.45
N GLU A 85 0.17 13.80 3.78
CA GLU A 85 0.03 15.04 4.57
C GLU A 85 1.23 15.99 4.37
N PHE A 86 2.45 15.46 4.20
CA PHE A 86 3.64 16.26 3.86
C PHE A 86 3.52 16.98 2.51
N LEU A 87 2.86 16.35 1.54
CA LEU A 87 2.67 16.92 0.20
C LEU A 87 1.42 17.82 0.12
N SER A 88 0.53 17.75 1.11
CA SER A 88 -0.71 18.53 1.12
C SER A 88 -0.58 19.87 1.85
N GLU A 89 0.42 20.01 2.74
CA GLU A 89 0.71 21.27 3.41
C GLU A 89 1.49 22.17 2.45
N GLU A 90 0.74 22.89 1.61
CA GLU A 90 1.18 24.05 0.84
C GLU A 90 1.61 25.17 1.80
N ASP A 91 2.79 25.04 2.43
CA ASP A 91 3.72 26.16 2.66
C ASP A 91 5.07 25.68 3.23
N GLY A 92 6.17 26.13 2.61
CA GLY A 92 7.51 26.02 3.18
C GLY A 92 8.50 25.14 2.41
N ASN A 93 8.84 25.51 1.17
CA ASN A 93 10.21 25.80 0.76
C ASN A 93 11.38 24.91 1.28
N LEU A 94 11.17 23.60 1.46
CA LEU A 94 12.18 22.66 1.96
C LEU A 94 12.42 21.55 0.93
N GLU A 95 13.40 21.82 0.08
CA GLU A 95 14.30 20.84 -0.55
C GLU A 95 13.69 19.75 -1.46
N LEU A 96 12.88 20.16 -2.45
CA LEU A 96 12.75 19.40 -3.71
C LEU A 96 14.06 19.32 -4.52
N SER A 97 15.10 20.05 -4.12
CA SER A 97 16.44 20.08 -4.73
C SER A 97 17.39 18.97 -4.25
N LYS A 98 17.01 18.17 -3.23
CA LYS A 98 17.85 17.07 -2.71
C LYS A 98 17.46 15.68 -3.22
N LEU A 99 16.37 15.57 -3.97
CA LEU A 99 16.10 14.35 -4.71
C LEU A 99 16.97 14.37 -5.98
N PRO A 100 17.74 13.31 -6.27
CA PRO A 100 18.47 13.23 -7.52
C PRO A 100 17.46 13.36 -8.66
N ARG A 101 17.57 14.48 -9.38
CA ARG A 101 16.70 14.91 -10.47
C ARG A 101 16.97 14.03 -11.69
N GLY A 102 16.57 12.77 -11.63
CA GLY A 102 16.48 11.89 -12.79
C GLY A 102 15.21 12.22 -13.55
N ASN A 103 15.35 12.89 -14.69
CA ASN A 103 14.31 13.15 -15.67
C ASN A 103 13.42 11.92 -15.92
N ILE A 104 12.14 11.98 -15.57
CA ILE A 104 11.14 10.96 -15.97
C ILE A 104 10.34 11.42 -17.21
N PHE A 105 10.56 12.65 -17.69
CA PHE A 105 9.88 13.19 -18.86
C PHE A 105 10.86 13.92 -19.77
N ASN A 106 11.65 13.16 -20.55
CA ASN A 106 12.01 13.51 -21.92
C ASN A 106 12.64 12.29 -22.59
N ASP A 107 12.41 12.17 -23.91
CA ASP A 107 12.87 11.13 -24.84
C ASP A 107 11.95 9.92 -25.00
N VAL A 108 10.81 10.20 -25.64
CA VAL A 108 10.22 9.30 -26.64
C VAL A 108 10.72 9.82 -27.99
N ASP A 109 11.22 8.90 -28.83
CA ASP A 109 11.75 9.05 -30.20
C ASP A 109 13.26 9.35 -30.31
N GLU A 110 14.07 8.32 -30.57
CA GLU A 110 14.59 8.00 -31.91
C GLU A 110 15.41 6.70 -31.88
N GLU A 111 15.48 6.07 -33.04
CA GLU A 111 15.87 4.69 -33.34
C GLU A 111 17.41 4.51 -33.53
N GLU A 112 17.80 3.25 -33.75
CA GLU A 112 19.02 2.76 -34.44
C GLU A 112 20.33 2.54 -33.64
N ASP A 113 20.63 1.24 -33.50
CA ASP A 113 21.84 0.51 -33.95
C ASP A 113 23.21 0.62 -33.26
N ASP A 114 23.88 -0.53 -33.35
CA ASP A 114 25.31 -0.88 -33.27
C ASP A 114 26.02 -1.12 -31.92
N ASP A 115 26.11 -2.43 -31.62
CA ASP A 115 27.34 -3.24 -31.70
C ASP A 115 28.44 -3.19 -30.60
N GLU A 116 28.85 -4.43 -30.26
CA GLU A 116 30.17 -4.93 -29.81
C GLU A 116 30.68 -4.50 -28.41
N ASP A 117 31.30 -5.32 -27.56
CA ASP A 117 31.67 -6.74 -27.51
C ASP A 117 32.16 -7.03 -26.07
N GLU A 118 32.08 -8.31 -25.67
CA GLU A 118 33.05 -9.12 -24.88
C GLU A 118 33.73 -8.50 -23.62
N ASP A 119 33.77 -9.13 -22.44
CA ASP A 119 34.41 -10.43 -22.17
C ASP A 119 33.98 -10.99 -20.79
N GLU A 120 34.18 -12.31 -20.72
CA GLU A 120 33.93 -13.29 -19.67
C GLU A 120 34.65 -13.01 -18.34
N ASP A 121 34.08 -13.55 -17.26
CA ASP A 121 34.85 -14.32 -16.27
C ASP A 121 33.87 -15.27 -15.57
N ASP A 122 33.93 -16.54 -15.99
CA ASP A 122 33.50 -17.72 -15.24
C ASP A 122 34.14 -17.71 -13.85
N ASP A 123 33.33 -17.98 -12.82
CA ASP A 123 33.78 -18.77 -11.68
C ASP A 123 32.55 -19.47 -11.11
N ASP A 124 32.38 -20.72 -11.56
CA ASP A 124 31.64 -21.78 -10.88
C ASP A 124 32.17 -21.89 -9.44
N ASP A 125 31.27 -21.84 -8.47
CA ASP A 125 31.43 -22.62 -7.24
C ASP A 125 30.03 -23.07 -6.78
N ASP A 126 29.72 -24.30 -7.18
CA ASP A 126 28.79 -25.19 -6.47
C ASP A 126 29.16 -25.20 -4.98
N ASP A 127 28.23 -24.80 -4.11
CA ASP A 127 28.20 -25.36 -2.76
C ASP A 127 26.78 -25.80 -2.40
N ASP A 128 26.70 -27.12 -2.37
CA ASP A 128 25.60 -28.02 -2.07
C ASP A 128 25.49 -28.13 -0.55
N ASP A 129 24.41 -27.62 0.05
CA ASP A 129 24.09 -27.90 1.45
C ASP A 129 22.63 -28.35 1.60
N GLU A 130 22.52 -29.68 1.53
CA GLU A 130 21.51 -30.64 1.97
C GLU A 130 20.22 -30.16 2.68
N TYR A 131 19.11 -30.71 2.18
CA TYR A 131 17.81 -30.78 2.85
C TYR A 131 17.81 -31.86 3.94
N ASP A 132 17.71 -31.47 5.21
CA ASP A 132 17.48 -32.39 6.32
C ASP A 132 15.96 -32.65 6.50
N GLU A 133 15.43 -33.64 5.78
CA GLU A 133 14.09 -34.22 6.00
C GLU A 133 14.16 -35.30 7.11
N ASN A 134 14.04 -34.88 8.38
CA ASN A 134 13.80 -35.84 9.46
C ASN A 134 12.34 -36.31 9.48
N GLN A 135 12.08 -37.41 8.77
CA GLN A 135 10.98 -38.33 9.06
C GLN A 135 11.33 -39.18 10.29
N GLU A 136 10.64 -38.96 11.41
CA GLU A 136 10.46 -40.01 12.41
C GLU A 136 8.98 -40.40 12.48
N ASN A 137 8.68 -41.51 11.80
CA ASN A 137 7.57 -42.37 12.12
C ASN A 137 8.12 -43.62 12.82
N SER A 138 7.89 -43.74 14.11
CA SER A 138 7.82 -44.99 14.87
C SER A 138 6.72 -44.76 15.90
N GLY A 139 5.74 -45.62 16.16
CA GLY A 139 5.68 -47.07 16.15
C GLY A 139 4.93 -47.44 17.43
N GLU A 140 3.77 -48.05 17.27
CA GLU A 140 2.89 -48.74 18.24
C GLU A 140 3.40 -48.97 19.68
N HIS A 141 2.69 -48.45 20.70
CA HIS A 141 1.96 -49.22 21.73
C HIS A 141 1.20 -48.29 22.70
#